data_AF-A0A6J2R7L3-F1
#
_entry.id   AF-A0A6J2R7L3-F1
#
_cell.length_a   1.000
_cell.length_b   1.000
_cell.length_c   1.000
_cell.angle_alpha   90.00
_cell.angle_beta   90.00
_cell.angle_gamma   90.00
#
_symmetry.space_group_name_H-M   'P 1'
#
loop_
_entity.id
_entity.type
_entity.pdbx_description
1 polymer ?
#
loop_
_entity_poly.entity_id
_entity_poly.type
_entity_poly.pdbx_seq_one_letter_code
_entity_poly.pdbx_strand_id
1 'polypeptide(L)'
;MNNVTFIINVLTVFVCIVDIDECAELTTCPNAKFECKNKPGSVNCFCRYQKSKDTDGCGDFANPPGGNLFNVSLDWTKNKSDGLKQLVDILSMGFQNKFYNASMKDPVQGSSPGATEYRINMSSDTPHWYIRDYLARVSSHYHISGVEVDDLDECKAKEAECVYPALCANTYGGYRCVCNGTTDVDKTQSCVLDRDQGKDTELDLVLGLVLGIGIPLLLLLLLAALACFCCCKKTVTGDLPHMFPDYFQEQYNPPPFNYSDPALHYITHCSPRILDNFTPRQRYR
;
A
#
# COMPACT_ATOMS: atom_id res chain seq x y z
N MET A 1 -30.45 101.49 4.83
CA MET A 1 -30.89 100.08 4.72
C MET A 1 -29.66 99.26 4.40
N ASN A 2 -29.13 98.56 5.42
CA ASN A 2 -27.86 97.85 5.31
C ASN A 2 -28.11 96.47 4.69
N ASN A 3 -27.69 96.27 3.45
CA ASN A 3 -27.65 94.93 2.85
C ASN A 3 -26.45 94.18 3.42
N VAL A 4 -26.71 93.30 4.39
CA VAL A 4 -25.72 92.35 4.89
C VAL A 4 -25.69 91.18 3.92
N THR A 5 -24.70 91.17 3.03
CA THR A 5 -24.43 90.03 2.14
C THR A 5 -23.69 88.96 2.94
N PHE A 6 -24.37 87.89 3.32
CA PHE A 6 -23.73 86.70 3.87
C PHE A 6 -23.02 85.94 2.76
N ILE A 7 -21.69 86.04 2.72
CA ILE A 7 -20.85 85.17 1.89
C ILE A 7 -20.78 83.81 2.61
N ILE A 8 -21.57 82.85 2.15
CA ILE A 8 -21.44 81.45 2.57
C ILE A 8 -20.16 80.91 1.92
N ASN A 9 -19.08 80.81 2.67
CA ASN A 9 -17.88 80.08 2.26
C ASN A 9 -18.20 78.59 2.30
N VAL A 10 -18.54 78.02 1.14
CA VAL A 10 -18.62 76.56 0.98
C VAL A 10 -17.18 76.04 0.94
N LEU A 11 -16.65 75.70 2.11
CA LEU A 11 -15.42 74.93 2.21
C LEU A 11 -15.70 73.54 1.59
N THR A 12 -15.30 73.31 0.35
CA THR A 12 -15.38 71.99 -0.29
C THR A 12 -14.49 71.02 0.47
N VAL A 13 -15.10 70.27 1.40
CA VAL A 13 -14.48 69.10 2.02
C VAL A 13 -14.43 68.02 0.93
N PHE A 14 -13.24 67.78 0.37
CA PHE A 14 -12.99 66.60 -0.45
C PHE A 14 -13.04 65.38 0.48
N VAL A 15 -14.21 64.74 0.58
CA VAL A 15 -14.33 63.44 1.22
C VAL A 15 -13.74 62.42 0.26
N CYS A 16 -12.50 62.01 0.50
CA CYS A 16 -11.89 60.89 -0.20
C CYS A 16 -12.58 59.61 0.28
N ILE A 17 -13.53 59.10 -0.49
CA ILE A 17 -14.10 57.77 -0.26
C ILE A 17 -13.07 56.78 -0.76
N VAL A 18 -12.42 56.10 0.18
CA VAL A 18 -11.55 54.96 -0.11
C VAL A 18 -12.40 53.70 -0.12
N ASP A 19 -12.00 52.76 -0.97
CA ASP A 19 -12.58 51.42 -0.98
C ASP A 19 -12.24 50.69 0.32
N ILE A 20 -13.19 49.91 0.84
CA ILE A 20 -12.98 49.07 2.00
C ILE A 20 -12.40 47.76 1.50
N ASP A 21 -11.20 47.39 1.95
CA ASP A 21 -10.64 46.08 1.61
C ASP A 21 -11.31 44.99 2.44
N GLU A 22 -12.37 44.38 1.90
CA GLU A 22 -13.04 43.29 2.60
C GLU A 22 -12.14 42.05 2.71
N CYS A 23 -11.09 41.91 1.90
CA CYS A 23 -10.15 40.80 1.98
C CYS A 23 -9.15 40.91 3.13
N ALA A 24 -9.12 42.04 3.85
CA ALA A 24 -8.37 42.15 5.09
C ALA A 24 -8.92 41.19 6.17
N GLU A 25 -10.23 40.91 6.14
CA GLU A 25 -10.92 39.98 7.03
C GLU A 25 -10.90 38.55 6.47
N LEU A 26 -10.44 37.58 7.27
CA LEU A 26 -10.31 36.18 6.85
C LEU A 26 -11.65 35.48 6.61
N THR A 27 -12.71 35.96 7.25
CA THR A 27 -14.06 35.37 7.19
C THR A 27 -14.87 35.84 5.98
N THR A 28 -14.33 36.76 5.18
CA THR A 28 -15.02 37.33 4.02
C THR A 28 -15.34 36.29 2.94
N CYS A 29 -14.45 35.30 2.75
CA CYS A 29 -14.72 34.15 1.88
C CYS A 29 -14.95 32.88 2.72
N PRO A 30 -15.74 31.89 2.22
CA PRO A 30 -16.27 30.82 3.05
C PRO A 30 -15.23 29.93 3.74
N ASN A 31 -14.20 29.50 3.00
CA ASN A 31 -13.22 28.50 3.46
C ASN A 31 -11.95 28.51 2.59
N ALA A 32 -11.01 27.60 2.88
CA ALA A 32 -9.71 27.54 2.22
C ALA A 32 -9.77 27.31 0.70
N LYS A 33 -10.89 26.85 0.13
CA LYS A 33 -11.02 26.66 -1.31
C LYS A 33 -11.10 27.97 -2.10
N PHE A 34 -11.51 29.03 -1.44
CA PHE A 34 -11.75 30.33 -2.05
C PHE A 34 -10.56 31.25 -1.85
N GLU A 35 -10.34 32.08 -2.86
CA GLU A 35 -9.40 33.19 -2.82
C GLU A 35 -10.17 34.50 -2.94
N CYS A 36 -9.86 35.42 -2.01
CA CYS A 36 -10.51 36.71 -1.94
C CYS A 36 -9.81 37.70 -2.88
N LYS A 37 -10.58 38.42 -3.67
CA LYS A 37 -10.12 39.54 -4.48
C LYS A 37 -10.98 40.77 -4.20
N ASN A 38 -10.36 41.77 -3.58
CA ASN A 38 -11.00 43.05 -3.32
C ASN A 38 -11.30 43.76 -4.65
N LYS A 39 -12.46 44.41 -4.77
CA LYS A 39 -12.86 45.23 -5.90
C LYS A 39 -13.49 46.53 -5.39
N PRO A 40 -13.37 47.65 -6.10
CA PRO A 40 -14.03 48.88 -5.70
C PRO A 40 -15.53 48.69 -5.44
N GLY A 41 -15.95 48.84 -4.19
CA GLY A 41 -17.33 48.70 -3.70
C GLY A 41 -17.88 47.26 -3.63
N SER A 42 -17.04 46.23 -3.77
CA SER A 42 -17.47 44.83 -3.73
C SER A 42 -16.33 43.84 -3.49
N VAL A 43 -16.65 42.61 -3.11
CA VAL A 43 -15.67 41.53 -3.01
C VAL A 43 -15.92 40.43 -4.03
N ASN A 44 -14.86 39.72 -4.44
CA ASN A 44 -14.97 38.56 -5.31
C ASN A 44 -14.21 37.35 -4.75
N CYS A 45 -14.96 36.35 -4.27
CA CYS A 45 -14.42 35.05 -3.89
C CYS A 45 -14.44 34.10 -5.11
N PHE A 46 -13.28 33.65 -5.56
CA PHE A 46 -13.18 32.70 -6.67
C PHE A 46 -12.51 31.40 -6.23
N CYS A 47 -12.81 30.30 -6.94
CA CYS A 47 -12.25 28.99 -6.64
C CYS A 47 -10.79 28.91 -7.03
N ARG A 48 -9.92 28.67 -6.04
CA ARG A 48 -8.47 28.55 -6.25
C ARG A 48 -8.10 27.24 -6.93
N TYR A 49 -8.79 26.14 -6.58
CA TYR A 49 -8.44 24.79 -7.03
C TYR A 49 -9.40 24.21 -8.08
N GLN A 50 -10.03 25.06 -8.89
CA GLN A 50 -11.01 24.62 -9.88
C GLN A 50 -10.36 23.69 -10.91
N LYS A 51 -10.86 22.45 -11.01
CA LYS A 51 -10.48 21.54 -12.09
C LYS A 51 -11.26 21.93 -13.34
N SER A 52 -10.61 21.89 -14.50
CA SER A 52 -11.18 22.28 -15.80
C SER A 52 -12.42 21.50 -16.26
N LYS A 53 -12.84 20.46 -15.52
CA LYS A 53 -13.98 19.60 -15.84
C LYS A 53 -15.20 19.76 -14.91
N ASP A 54 -15.07 20.52 -13.81
CA ASP A 54 -16.17 20.70 -12.86
C ASP A 54 -16.97 21.95 -13.24
N THR A 55 -18.16 21.75 -13.81
CA THR A 55 -19.06 22.81 -14.25
C THR A 55 -19.94 23.41 -13.13
N ASP A 56 -19.93 22.86 -11.91
CA ASP A 56 -20.98 23.19 -10.92
C ASP A 56 -20.53 23.31 -9.45
N GLY A 57 -19.31 23.81 -9.19
CA GLY A 57 -18.95 24.27 -7.85
C GLY A 57 -17.48 24.13 -7.45
N CYS A 58 -17.15 24.66 -6.27
CA CYS A 58 -15.82 24.56 -5.65
C CYS A 58 -15.62 23.18 -4.98
N GLY A 59 -15.92 22.09 -5.69
CA GLY A 59 -15.71 20.72 -5.21
C GLY A 59 -16.47 20.36 -3.92
N ASP A 60 -17.79 20.42 -3.93
CA ASP A 60 -18.66 20.04 -2.79
C ASP A 60 -18.93 18.53 -2.73
N PHE A 61 -17.93 17.73 -3.12
CA PHE A 61 -18.02 16.28 -3.11
C PHE A 61 -18.03 15.74 -1.68
N ALA A 62 -18.78 14.65 -1.49
CA ALA A 62 -18.76 13.89 -0.24
C ALA A 62 -17.32 13.45 0.08
N ASN A 63 -16.96 13.48 1.36
CA ASN A 63 -15.63 13.09 1.80
C ASN A 63 -15.41 11.61 1.49
N PRO A 64 -14.37 11.24 0.74
CA PRO A 64 -14.02 9.85 0.56
C PRO A 64 -13.64 9.22 1.90
N PRO A 65 -13.83 7.90 2.06
CA PRO A 65 -13.35 7.20 3.24
C PRO A 65 -11.82 7.32 3.36
N GLY A 66 -11.33 7.12 4.58
CA GLY A 66 -9.91 7.23 4.90
C GLY A 66 -9.48 8.64 5.29
N GLY A 67 -8.22 8.75 5.67
CA GLY A 67 -7.61 10.00 6.07
C GLY A 67 -6.12 10.00 5.78
N ASN A 68 -5.56 11.20 5.68
CA ASN A 68 -4.14 11.42 5.55
C ASN A 68 -3.56 11.86 6.89
N LEU A 69 -2.41 11.33 7.28
CA LEU A 69 -1.67 11.76 8.45
C LEU A 69 -0.42 12.55 8.03
N PHE A 70 -0.30 13.77 8.54
CA PHE A 70 0.79 14.69 8.20
C PHE A 70 1.50 15.22 9.44
N ASN A 71 2.79 15.52 9.24
CA ASN A 71 3.59 16.27 10.19
C ASN A 71 3.55 17.76 9.83
N VAL A 72 3.31 18.62 10.82
CA VAL A 72 3.21 20.07 10.63
C VAL A 72 4.10 20.79 11.61
N SER A 73 5.06 21.55 11.10
CA SER A 73 5.93 22.41 11.89
C SER A 73 5.49 23.86 11.70
N LEU A 74 5.16 24.53 12.80
CA LEU A 74 4.80 25.95 12.80
C LEU A 74 5.78 26.74 13.66
N ASP A 75 6.33 27.80 13.05
CA ASP A 75 7.12 28.79 13.77
C ASP A 75 6.21 29.95 14.17
N TRP A 76 5.90 30.03 15.46
CA TRP A 76 5.10 31.13 15.99
C TRP A 76 6.01 32.31 16.34
N THR A 77 5.71 33.50 15.82
CA THR A 77 6.49 34.71 16.13
C THR A 77 6.33 35.20 17.58
N LYS A 78 5.33 34.68 18.31
CA LYS A 78 5.12 34.92 19.73
C LYS A 78 4.96 33.58 20.44
N ASN A 79 5.67 33.39 21.56
CA ASN A 79 5.46 32.23 22.43
C ASN A 79 3.99 32.20 22.89
N LYS A 80 3.23 31.25 22.38
CA LYS A 80 1.84 31.02 22.77
C LYS A 80 1.73 29.72 23.56
N SER A 81 1.12 29.81 24.73
CA SER A 81 0.83 28.66 25.60
C SER A 81 -0.20 27.69 25.01
N ASP A 82 -0.89 28.08 23.92
CA ASP A 82 -2.02 27.32 23.35
C ASP A 82 -1.98 27.27 21.82
N GLY A 83 -0.82 26.95 21.25
CA GLY A 83 -0.64 26.85 19.79
C GLY A 83 -1.48 25.73 19.16
N LEU A 84 -1.75 24.64 19.90
CA LEU A 84 -2.59 23.55 19.42
C LEU A 84 -4.04 23.98 19.20
N LYS A 85 -4.66 24.65 20.18
CA LYS A 85 -6.04 25.15 20.03
C LYS A 85 -6.13 26.14 18.88
N GLN A 86 -5.15 27.04 18.76
CA GLN A 86 -5.13 27.99 17.65
C GLN A 86 -5.02 27.29 16.29
N LEU A 87 -4.20 26.24 16.18
CA LEU A 87 -4.13 25.42 14.96
C LEU A 87 -5.49 24.77 14.65
N VAL A 88 -6.14 24.16 15.64
CA VAL A 88 -7.48 23.57 15.48
C VAL A 88 -8.50 24.61 15.01
N ASP A 89 -8.47 25.82 15.56
CA ASP A 89 -9.33 26.93 15.15
C ASP A 89 -9.06 27.29 13.68
N ILE A 90 -7.78 27.44 13.27
CA ILE A 90 -7.40 27.73 11.88
C ILE A 90 -7.93 26.67 10.92
N LEU A 91 -7.75 25.38 11.26
CA LEU A 91 -8.24 24.25 10.46
C LEU A 91 -9.77 24.27 10.35
N SER A 92 -10.48 24.63 11.43
CA SER A 92 -11.95 24.69 11.43
C SER A 92 -12.51 25.74 10.47
N MET A 93 -11.83 26.87 10.32
CA MET A 93 -12.21 27.90 9.36
C MET A 93 -11.89 27.48 7.92
N GLY A 94 -10.74 26.83 7.71
CA GLY A 94 -10.26 26.50 6.37
C GLY A 94 -10.90 25.25 5.76
N PHE A 95 -11.13 24.22 6.56
CA PHE A 95 -11.50 22.87 6.12
C PHE A 95 -12.90 22.50 6.59
N GLN A 96 -13.86 23.41 6.37
CA GLN A 96 -15.28 23.16 6.61
C GLN A 96 -15.76 21.92 5.85
N ASN A 97 -16.64 21.16 6.48
CA ASN A 97 -17.15 19.88 5.97
C ASN A 97 -16.06 18.84 5.69
N LYS A 98 -14.86 18.95 6.30
CA LYS A 98 -13.81 17.92 6.27
C LYS A 98 -13.58 17.35 7.66
N PHE A 99 -13.08 16.13 7.71
CA PHE A 99 -12.54 15.56 8.93
C PHE A 99 -11.14 16.11 9.16
N TYR A 100 -10.87 16.58 10.37
CA TYR A 100 -9.53 16.92 10.82
C TYR A 100 -9.38 16.66 12.32
N ASN A 101 -8.18 16.30 12.74
CA ASN A 101 -7.79 16.20 14.15
C ASN A 101 -6.31 16.56 14.28
N ALA A 102 -5.96 17.36 15.27
CA ALA A 102 -4.58 17.79 15.50
C ALA A 102 -4.14 17.43 16.93
N SER A 103 -2.89 17.02 17.06
CA SER A 103 -2.23 16.82 18.35
C SER A 103 -0.83 17.41 18.34
N MET A 104 -0.34 17.83 19.51
CA MET A 104 1.04 18.26 19.67
C MET A 104 1.94 17.04 19.86
N LYS A 105 3.11 17.03 19.23
CA LYS A 105 4.12 16.01 19.50
C LYS A 105 4.83 16.36 20.82
N ASP A 106 5.05 15.36 21.68
CA ASP A 106 5.82 15.59 22.90
C ASP A 106 7.21 16.12 22.54
N PRO A 107 7.70 17.18 23.22
CA PRO A 107 9.02 17.72 22.94
C PRO A 107 10.09 16.67 23.30
N VAL A 108 10.62 16.00 22.27
CA VAL A 108 11.77 15.12 22.42
C VAL A 108 12.98 15.99 22.75
N GLN A 109 13.76 15.59 23.76
CA GLN A 109 15.04 16.22 24.13
C GLN A 109 15.98 16.25 22.92
N GLY A 110 16.04 17.40 22.23
CA GLY A 110 16.86 17.61 21.04
C GLY A 110 16.19 18.37 19.89
N SER A 111 14.92 18.78 20.00
CA SER A 111 14.29 19.63 18.97
C SER A 111 14.89 21.05 18.95
N SER A 112 15.05 21.61 17.74
CA SER A 112 15.48 22.99 17.54
C SER A 112 14.61 23.96 18.33
N PRO A 113 15.19 24.96 19.00
CA PRO A 113 14.44 25.92 19.81
C PRO A 113 13.67 26.87 18.88
N GLY A 114 12.42 26.55 18.53
CA GLY A 114 11.54 27.48 17.82
C GLY A 114 10.30 26.87 17.15
N ALA A 115 10.45 25.71 16.52
CA ALA A 115 9.36 25.09 15.75
C ALA A 115 8.54 24.16 16.64
N THR A 116 7.23 24.39 16.75
CA THR A 116 6.32 23.43 17.39
C THR A 116 5.82 22.43 16.36
N GLU A 117 6.05 21.14 16.64
CA GLU A 117 5.69 20.03 15.76
C GLU A 117 4.32 19.46 16.16
N TYR A 118 3.42 19.36 15.19
CA TYR A 118 2.06 18.86 15.33
C TYR A 118 1.83 17.67 14.41
N ARG A 119 1.00 16.74 14.85
CA ARG A 119 0.43 15.70 13.98
C ARG A 119 -0.98 16.11 13.60
N ILE A 120 -1.30 16.04 12.31
CA ILE A 120 -2.64 16.37 11.82
C ILE A 120 -3.17 15.22 10.97
N ASN A 121 -4.29 14.65 11.40
CA ASN A 121 -5.12 13.78 10.59
C ASN A 121 -6.10 14.63 9.79
N MET A 122 -6.23 14.38 8.50
CA MET A 122 -7.12 15.12 7.59
C MET A 122 -7.91 14.15 6.71
N SER A 123 -8.99 14.61 6.09
CA SER A 123 -9.69 13.84 5.05
C SER A 123 -8.75 13.41 3.92
N SER A 124 -8.99 12.23 3.34
CA SER A 124 -8.14 11.63 2.30
C SER A 124 -8.02 12.49 1.02
N ASP A 125 -9.00 13.35 0.75
CA ASP A 125 -8.97 14.30 -0.37
C ASP A 125 -8.25 15.63 -0.06
N THR A 126 -7.69 15.76 1.15
CA THR A 126 -6.97 16.94 1.62
C THR A 126 -5.47 16.63 1.66
N PRO A 127 -4.71 16.94 0.59
CA PRO A 127 -3.28 16.69 0.55
C PRO A 127 -2.47 17.76 1.31
N HIS A 128 -1.25 17.39 1.72
CA HIS A 128 -0.26 18.20 2.43
C HIS A 128 -0.08 19.60 1.83
N TRP A 129 0.02 19.70 0.50
CA TRP A 129 0.23 20.98 -0.18
C TRP A 129 -0.97 21.94 -0.03
N TYR A 130 -2.19 21.40 0.09
CA TYR A 130 -3.39 22.21 0.28
C TYR A 130 -3.41 22.82 1.68
N ILE A 131 -3.02 22.03 2.69
CA ILE A 131 -2.87 22.48 4.07
C ILE A 131 -1.78 23.56 4.15
N ARG A 132 -0.60 23.29 3.57
CA ARG A 132 0.52 24.24 3.52
C ARG A 132 0.13 25.56 2.87
N ASP A 133 -0.56 25.52 1.74
CA ASP A 133 -1.00 26.71 1.00
C ASP A 133 -1.99 27.56 1.83
N TYR A 134 -2.96 26.91 2.49
CA TYR A 134 -3.90 27.62 3.36
C TYR A 134 -3.21 28.25 4.58
N LEU A 135 -2.39 27.47 5.31
CA LEU A 135 -1.64 27.95 6.46
C LEU A 135 -0.70 29.10 6.11
N ALA A 136 -0.05 29.04 4.94
CA ALA A 136 0.80 30.12 4.44
C ALA A 136 0.00 31.40 4.17
N ARG A 137 -1.20 31.30 3.59
CA ARG A 137 -2.07 32.46 3.31
C ARG A 137 -2.55 33.17 4.57
N VAL A 138 -2.86 32.41 5.62
CA VAL A 138 -3.36 32.98 6.88
C VAL A 138 -2.25 33.29 7.89
N SER A 139 -1.00 33.00 7.54
CA SER A 139 0.16 33.07 8.44
C SER A 139 0.31 34.45 9.10
N SER A 140 0.14 35.53 8.33
CA SER A 140 0.24 36.91 8.83
C SER A 140 -0.80 37.21 9.90
N HIS A 141 -2.04 36.78 9.71
CA HIS A 141 -3.15 37.00 10.64
C HIS A 141 -2.96 36.26 11.95
N TYR A 142 -2.31 35.09 11.91
CA TYR A 142 -2.07 34.26 13.09
C TYR A 142 -0.68 34.41 13.71
N HIS A 143 0.16 35.29 13.16
CA HIS A 143 1.53 35.55 13.61
C HIS A 143 2.46 34.33 13.45
N ILE A 144 2.28 33.58 12.37
CA ILE A 144 3.11 32.44 11.97
C ILE A 144 4.20 32.95 11.01
N SER A 145 5.47 32.66 11.29
CA SER A 145 6.61 33.03 10.44
C SER A 145 7.08 31.91 9.51
N GLY A 146 6.76 30.66 9.84
CA GLY A 146 7.21 29.47 9.11
C GLY A 146 6.14 28.39 9.13
N VAL A 147 5.94 27.73 7.99
CA VAL A 147 4.99 26.64 7.81
C VAL A 147 5.66 25.54 6.99
N GLU A 148 5.81 24.37 7.60
CA GLU A 148 6.20 23.15 6.90
C GLU A 148 5.13 22.09 7.13
N VAL A 149 4.77 21.37 6.06
CA VAL A 149 3.78 20.30 6.09
C VAL A 149 4.33 19.17 5.23
N ASP A 150 4.63 18.05 5.88
CA ASP A 150 5.23 16.88 5.26
C ASP A 150 4.41 15.62 5.54
N ASP A 151 4.59 14.65 4.66
CA ASP A 151 4.12 13.29 4.87
C ASP A 151 4.77 12.69 6.13
N LEU A 152 3.95 12.09 7.01
CA LEU A 152 4.50 11.39 8.16
C LEU A 152 5.03 10.03 7.71
N ASP A 153 6.32 9.78 7.90
CA ASP A 153 6.87 8.44 7.72
C ASP A 153 6.63 7.60 8.97
N GLU A 154 5.47 6.94 9.06
CA GLU A 154 5.11 6.16 10.27
C GLU A 154 6.07 4.99 10.52
N CYS A 155 6.73 4.49 9.45
CA CYS A 155 7.74 3.45 9.56
C CYS A 155 8.99 3.97 10.28
N LYS A 156 9.50 5.14 9.90
CA LYS A 156 10.65 5.77 10.57
C LYS A 156 10.29 6.25 11.98
N ALA A 157 9.09 6.78 12.16
CA ALA A 157 8.59 7.23 13.45
C ALA A 157 8.29 6.07 14.42
N LYS A 158 8.25 4.82 13.92
CA LYS A 158 7.86 3.61 14.67
C LYS A 158 6.43 3.72 15.23
N GLU A 159 5.56 4.37 14.48
CA GLU A 159 4.13 4.54 14.78
C GLU A 159 3.26 3.59 13.96
N ALA A 160 3.87 2.88 13.01
CA ALA A 160 3.20 1.85 12.25
C ALA A 160 2.91 0.60 13.10
N GLU A 161 1.66 0.17 13.12
CA GLU A 161 1.16 -1.00 13.83
C GLU A 161 1.17 -2.23 12.89
N CYS A 162 2.34 -2.57 12.34
CA CYS A 162 2.48 -3.78 11.54
C CYS A 162 2.76 -5.00 12.44
N VAL A 163 1.98 -6.07 12.25
CA VAL A 163 2.19 -7.32 12.99
C VAL A 163 3.34 -8.11 12.36
N TYR A 164 4.32 -8.49 13.18
CA TYR A 164 5.44 -9.34 12.75
C TYR A 164 4.90 -10.62 12.07
N PRO A 165 5.48 -11.05 10.92
CA PRO A 165 6.69 -10.57 10.25
C PRO A 165 6.42 -9.59 9.08
N ALA A 166 5.30 -8.88 9.09
CA ALA A 166 5.05 -7.83 8.09
C ALA A 166 6.04 -6.69 8.27
N LEU A 167 6.52 -6.17 7.15
CA LEU A 167 7.40 -4.99 7.08
C LEU A 167 6.55 -3.75 6.81
N CYS A 168 6.91 -2.65 7.45
CA CYS A 168 6.27 -1.37 7.19
C CYS A 168 6.79 -0.76 5.88
N ALA A 169 5.88 -0.30 5.04
CA ALA A 169 6.17 0.52 3.86
C ALA A 169 5.41 1.84 3.95
N ASN A 170 6.14 2.96 3.99
CA ASN A 170 5.55 4.29 4.04
C ASN A 170 4.84 4.61 2.72
N THR A 171 3.70 5.28 2.82
CA THR A 171 2.92 5.73 1.66
C THR A 171 2.49 7.17 1.87
N TYR A 172 1.97 7.82 0.83
CA TYR A 172 1.50 9.18 0.98
C TYR A 172 0.20 9.23 1.82
N GLY A 173 0.23 9.95 2.93
CA GLY A 173 -0.87 10.11 3.89
C GLY A 173 -1.04 8.94 4.86
N GLY A 174 -0.14 7.95 4.86
CA GLY A 174 -0.28 6.77 5.71
C GLY A 174 0.79 5.71 5.44
N TYR A 175 0.58 4.49 5.90
CA TYR A 175 1.48 3.36 5.63
C TYR A 175 0.70 2.09 5.27
N ARG A 176 1.43 1.12 4.71
CA ARG A 176 0.95 -0.24 4.49
C ARG A 176 1.92 -1.26 5.07
N CYS A 177 1.38 -2.40 5.49
CA CYS A 177 2.16 -3.53 5.98
C CYS A 177 2.29 -4.57 4.86
N VAL A 178 3.53 -4.93 4.50
CA VAL A 178 3.83 -5.84 3.39
C VAL A 178 4.53 -7.08 3.89
N CYS A 179 4.13 -8.24 3.38
CA CYS A 179 4.84 -9.50 3.62
C CYS A 179 5.94 -9.72 2.58
N ASN A 180 6.93 -10.53 2.94
CA ASN A 180 8.04 -10.92 2.07
C ASN A 180 7.52 -11.86 0.96
N GLY A 181 6.78 -11.32 -0.01
CA GLY A 181 5.96 -12.05 -0.98
C GLY A 181 4.87 -11.25 -1.71
N THR A 182 4.89 -9.90 -1.66
CA THR A 182 4.07 -8.95 -2.45
C THR A 182 2.61 -8.71 -2.07
N THR A 183 2.04 -9.40 -1.09
CA THR A 183 0.66 -9.14 -0.65
C THR A 183 0.61 -8.04 0.42
N ASP A 184 -0.20 -7.01 0.16
CA ASP A 184 -0.59 -6.03 1.17
C ASP A 184 -1.45 -6.73 2.22
N VAL A 185 -1.13 -6.51 3.49
CA VAL A 185 -1.83 -7.11 4.63
C VAL A 185 -2.49 -6.00 5.44
N ASP A 186 -3.73 -6.23 5.85
CA ASP A 186 -4.42 -5.29 6.76
C ASP A 186 -3.68 -5.25 8.11
N LYS A 187 -3.70 -4.10 8.81
CA LYS A 187 -2.92 -3.85 10.03
C LYS A 187 -3.10 -4.95 11.10
N THR A 188 -4.27 -5.59 11.12
CA THR A 188 -4.64 -6.63 12.09
C THR A 188 -4.18 -8.05 11.72
N GLN A 189 -3.70 -8.26 10.50
CA GLN A 189 -3.35 -9.57 9.97
C GLN A 189 -1.83 -9.81 10.03
N SER A 190 -1.42 -11.03 10.40
CA SER A 190 -0.02 -11.44 10.41
C SER A 190 0.31 -12.20 9.12
N CYS A 191 1.54 -12.04 8.60
CA CYS A 191 1.99 -12.83 7.47
C CYS A 191 2.05 -14.32 7.84
N VAL A 192 1.59 -15.18 6.94
CA VAL A 192 1.84 -16.61 7.03
C VAL A 192 3.31 -16.84 6.65
N LEU A 193 4.14 -17.20 7.63
CA LEU A 193 5.43 -17.81 7.35
C LEU A 193 5.15 -19.28 7.04
N ASP A 194 5.20 -19.68 5.78
CA ASP A 194 5.33 -21.10 5.43
C ASP A 194 6.73 -21.59 5.86
N ARG A 195 6.87 -21.84 7.15
CA ARG A 195 7.95 -22.62 7.74
C ARG A 195 7.54 -24.09 7.69
N ASP A 196 7.53 -24.70 6.50
CA ASP A 196 8.08 -26.03 6.23
C ASP A 196 7.83 -26.48 4.79
N GLN A 197 8.71 -26.08 3.87
CA GLN A 197 8.92 -26.81 2.63
C GLN A 197 10.42 -27.08 2.50
N GLY A 198 10.95 -27.89 3.41
CA GLY A 198 12.35 -28.26 3.33
C GLY A 198 12.83 -29.35 4.28
N LYS A 199 12.12 -29.64 5.38
CA LYS A 199 12.55 -30.70 6.31
C LYS A 199 11.62 -31.89 6.38
N ASP A 200 10.33 -31.71 6.11
CA ASP A 200 9.37 -32.82 6.16
C ASP A 200 9.55 -33.82 5.02
N THR A 201 9.96 -33.36 3.83
CA THR A 201 10.16 -34.26 2.68
C THR A 201 11.34 -35.21 2.88
N GLU A 202 12.41 -34.80 3.58
CA GLU A 202 13.57 -35.66 3.81
C GLU A 202 13.27 -36.71 4.89
N LEU A 203 12.54 -36.35 5.95
CA LEU A 203 12.14 -37.29 7.00
C LEU A 203 11.11 -38.32 6.49
N ASP A 204 10.13 -37.90 5.71
CA ASP A 204 9.12 -38.79 5.14
C ASP A 204 9.71 -39.74 4.08
N LEU A 205 10.69 -39.27 3.29
CA LEU A 205 11.39 -40.13 2.32
C LEU A 205 12.25 -41.18 3.03
N VAL A 206 12.98 -40.79 4.08
CA VAL A 206 13.79 -41.72 4.89
C VAL A 206 12.90 -42.72 5.62
N LEU A 207 11.79 -42.27 6.22
CA LEU A 207 10.84 -43.15 6.89
C LEU A 207 10.20 -44.14 5.91
N GLY A 208 9.82 -43.68 4.72
CA GLY A 208 9.29 -44.51 3.64
C GLY A 208 10.29 -45.57 3.15
N LEU A 209 11.57 -45.21 2.97
CA LEU A 209 12.62 -46.15 2.55
C LEU A 209 12.92 -47.21 3.61
N VAL A 210 12.96 -46.82 4.89
CA VAL A 210 13.23 -47.76 6.00
C VAL A 210 12.08 -48.76 6.16
N LEU A 211 10.83 -48.28 6.15
CA LEU A 211 9.66 -49.14 6.33
C LEU A 211 9.36 -49.98 5.07
N GLY A 212 9.54 -49.42 3.87
CA GLY A 212 9.19 -50.07 2.62
C GLY A 212 10.25 -51.02 2.06
N ILE A 213 11.54 -50.74 2.26
CA ILE A 213 12.64 -51.53 1.67
C ILE A 213 13.53 -52.13 2.76
N GLY A 214 13.91 -51.34 3.77
CA GLY A 214 14.84 -51.78 4.81
C GLY A 214 14.33 -52.95 5.64
N ILE A 215 13.15 -52.80 6.26
CA ILE A 215 12.57 -53.84 7.12
C ILE A 215 12.23 -55.12 6.34
N PRO A 216 11.58 -55.07 5.16
CA PRO A 216 11.28 -56.28 4.39
C PRO A 216 12.54 -57.04 3.95
N LEU A 217 13.60 -56.34 3.51
CA LEU A 217 14.86 -56.99 3.15
C LEU A 217 15.53 -57.66 4.34
N LEU A 218 15.52 -57.00 5.51
CA LEU A 218 16.06 -57.55 6.74
C LEU A 218 15.32 -58.84 7.16
N LEU A 219 13.99 -58.81 7.11
CA LEU A 219 13.15 -59.97 7.42
C LEU A 219 13.41 -61.12 6.43
N LEU A 220 13.55 -60.82 5.14
CA LEU A 220 13.81 -61.83 4.12
C LEU A 220 15.19 -62.48 4.29
N LEU A 221 16.22 -61.69 4.64
CA LEU A 221 17.55 -62.19 4.99
C LEU A 221 17.54 -63.08 6.24
N LEU A 222 16.79 -62.69 7.27
CA LEU A 222 16.64 -63.49 8.49
C LEU A 222 15.93 -64.83 8.20
N LEU A 223 14.87 -64.81 7.39
CA LEU A 223 14.17 -66.02 6.95
C LEU A 223 15.08 -66.93 6.12
N ALA A 224 15.88 -66.37 5.21
CA ALA A 224 16.85 -67.13 4.43
C ALA A 224 17.96 -67.74 5.31
N ALA A 225 18.45 -67.01 6.32
CA ALA A 225 19.43 -67.52 7.28
C ALA A 225 18.86 -68.65 8.14
N LEU A 226 17.61 -68.52 8.61
CA LEU A 226 16.91 -69.58 9.34
C LEU A 226 16.68 -70.81 8.46
N ALA A 227 16.25 -70.62 7.22
CA ALA A 227 16.12 -71.71 6.26
C ALA A 227 17.47 -72.39 5.99
N CYS A 228 18.55 -71.62 5.85
CA CYS A 228 19.90 -72.14 5.68
C CYS A 228 20.35 -72.96 6.91
N PHE A 229 20.12 -72.46 8.13
CA PHE A 229 20.39 -73.22 9.36
C PHE A 229 19.55 -74.51 9.48
N CYS A 230 18.33 -74.52 8.94
CA CYS A 230 17.48 -75.71 8.87
C CYS A 230 17.90 -76.68 7.76
N CYS A 231 18.39 -76.19 6.62
CA CYS A 231 18.82 -76.98 5.46
C CYS A 231 20.24 -77.55 5.60
N CYS A 232 21.12 -76.88 6.36
CA CYS A 232 22.45 -77.40 6.73
C CYS A 232 22.39 -78.63 7.66
N LYS A 233 21.20 -79.11 8.03
CA LYS A 233 21.00 -80.37 8.78
C LYS A 233 20.56 -81.57 7.93
N LYS A 234 20.41 -81.44 6.61
CA LYS A 234 20.12 -82.61 5.74
C LYS A 234 21.03 -82.64 4.51
N THR A 235 22.08 -83.43 4.60
CA THR A 235 22.77 -83.99 3.44
C THR A 235 22.24 -85.41 3.19
N VAL A 236 21.58 -85.62 2.05
CA VAL A 236 21.50 -86.95 1.43
C VAL A 236 21.65 -86.80 -0.08
N THR A 237 22.67 -87.49 -0.57
CA THR A 237 23.12 -87.76 -1.94
C THR A 237 22.08 -88.41 -2.84
N GLY A 238 22.13 -88.11 -4.15
CA GLY A 238 21.50 -88.94 -5.19
C GLY A 238 21.47 -88.28 -6.57
N ASP A 239 22.24 -88.84 -7.50
CA ASP A 239 22.50 -88.38 -8.87
C ASP A 239 21.31 -88.48 -9.87
N LEU A 240 21.45 -87.70 -10.95
CA LEU A 240 20.68 -87.61 -12.21
C LEU A 240 20.52 -88.97 -12.97
N PRO A 241 19.56 -89.18 -13.90
CA PRO A 241 19.58 -88.48 -15.20
C PRO A 241 18.25 -88.23 -15.98
N HIS A 242 18.33 -87.23 -16.86
CA HIS A 242 17.73 -87.00 -18.19
C HIS A 242 16.42 -87.68 -18.65
N MET A 243 15.46 -86.86 -19.10
CA MET A 243 14.69 -87.04 -20.35
C MET A 243 13.98 -85.74 -20.78
N PHE A 244 14.35 -85.19 -21.94
CA PHE A 244 13.53 -84.36 -22.85
C PHE A 244 13.09 -85.31 -24.00
N PRO A 245 12.06 -85.04 -24.85
CA PRO A 245 11.53 -83.72 -25.21
C PRO A 245 9.99 -83.62 -25.44
N ASP A 246 9.60 -82.43 -25.93
CA ASP A 246 8.42 -82.06 -26.72
C ASP A 246 7.07 -81.82 -26.04
N TYR A 247 6.67 -80.54 -26.08
CA TYR A 247 5.26 -80.15 -26.10
C TYR A 247 5.05 -79.04 -27.14
N PHE A 248 4.18 -79.32 -28.12
CA PHE A 248 3.55 -78.33 -28.99
C PHE A 248 2.19 -77.90 -28.41
N GLN A 249 1.75 -76.69 -28.81
CA GLN A 249 0.43 -76.02 -28.63
C GLN A 249 0.25 -75.17 -27.37
N GLU A 250 -0.14 -73.89 -27.40
CA GLU A 250 -0.55 -72.97 -28.48
C GLU A 250 -0.09 -71.54 -28.17
N GLN A 251 0.29 -70.81 -29.21
CA GLN A 251 0.65 -69.40 -29.16
C GLN A 251 -0.50 -68.58 -29.74
N TYR A 252 -1.36 -68.02 -28.88
CA TYR A 252 -2.27 -66.94 -29.26
C TYR A 252 -1.66 -65.62 -28.78
N ASN A 253 -1.06 -64.91 -29.72
CA ASN A 253 -0.46 -63.60 -29.53
C ASN A 253 -1.44 -62.52 -30.05
N PRO A 254 -1.96 -61.59 -29.24
CA PRO A 254 -2.59 -60.39 -29.78
C PRO A 254 -1.50 -59.43 -30.33
N PRO A 255 -1.82 -58.64 -31.37
CA PRO A 255 -0.83 -57.99 -32.21
C PRO A 255 -0.15 -56.77 -31.54
N PRO A 256 1.00 -56.32 -32.09
CA PRO A 256 1.71 -55.15 -31.58
C PRO A 256 0.88 -53.87 -31.81
N PHE A 257 1.07 -52.90 -30.91
CA PHE A 257 0.48 -51.56 -30.94
C PHE A 257 0.25 -51.01 -32.35
N ASN A 258 -1.01 -50.68 -32.65
CA ASN A 258 -1.40 -50.05 -33.90
C ASN A 258 -0.97 -48.57 -33.89
N TYR A 259 0.13 -48.27 -34.60
CA TYR A 259 0.65 -46.91 -34.79
C TYR A 259 -0.25 -46.00 -35.66
N SER A 260 -1.46 -46.46 -36.03
CA SER A 260 -2.43 -45.69 -36.80
C SER A 260 -3.57 -45.12 -35.94
N ASP A 261 -3.43 -45.13 -34.61
CA ASP A 261 -4.43 -44.60 -33.68
C ASP A 261 -4.41 -43.04 -33.69
N PRO A 262 -5.47 -42.37 -34.15
CA PRO A 262 -5.55 -40.91 -34.15
C PRO A 262 -5.56 -40.30 -32.73
N ALA A 263 -5.78 -41.09 -31.67
CA ALA A 263 -5.72 -40.63 -30.28
C ALA A 263 -4.29 -40.41 -29.76
N LEU A 264 -3.26 -40.90 -30.46
CA LEU A 264 -1.83 -40.71 -30.10
C LEU A 264 -1.17 -39.53 -30.83
N HIS A 265 -1.90 -38.82 -31.68
CA HIS A 265 -1.43 -37.60 -32.33
C HIS A 265 -1.71 -36.38 -31.45
N TYR A 266 -0.81 -36.09 -30.51
CA TYR A 266 -0.87 -34.80 -29.82
C TYR A 266 -0.25 -33.71 -30.71
N ILE A 267 -1.01 -32.66 -30.98
CA ILE A 267 -0.53 -31.47 -31.68
C ILE A 267 0.13 -30.58 -30.65
N THR A 268 1.42 -30.30 -30.81
CA THR A 268 2.12 -29.32 -29.97
C THR A 268 1.57 -27.92 -30.26
N HIS A 269 0.76 -27.38 -29.34
CA HIS A 269 0.38 -25.98 -29.37
C HIS A 269 1.52 -25.13 -28.81
N CYS A 270 2.24 -24.42 -29.68
CA CYS A 270 3.08 -23.31 -29.27
C CYS A 270 2.20 -22.06 -29.13
N SER A 271 2.14 -21.49 -27.92
CA SER A 271 1.60 -20.15 -27.71
C SER A 271 2.54 -19.13 -28.38
N PRO A 272 2.03 -18.18 -29.19
CA PRO A 272 2.89 -17.19 -29.83
C PRO A 272 3.35 -16.17 -28.79
N ARG A 273 4.61 -16.29 -28.33
CA ARG A 273 5.34 -15.12 -27.85
C ARG A 273 5.70 -14.28 -29.07
N ILE A 274 5.08 -13.11 -29.16
CA ILE A 274 5.51 -12.04 -30.05
C ILE A 274 6.85 -11.55 -29.51
N LEU A 275 7.94 -12.13 -30.02
CA LEU A 275 9.24 -11.49 -30.19
C LEU A 275 10.12 -12.47 -30.98
N ASP A 276 10.50 -12.00 -32.16
CA ASP A 276 11.52 -12.50 -33.09
C ASP A 276 10.99 -13.16 -34.37
N ASN A 277 11.26 -12.43 -35.45
CA ASN A 277 10.73 -12.57 -36.80
C ASN A 277 11.37 -13.73 -37.57
N PHE A 278 11.28 -14.95 -37.04
CA PHE A 278 11.83 -16.16 -37.67
C PHE A 278 10.75 -17.20 -37.93
N THR A 279 10.58 -17.58 -39.20
CA THR A 279 9.64 -18.61 -39.66
C THR A 279 10.35 -19.97 -39.81
N PRO A 280 10.03 -21.01 -39.02
CA PRO A 280 10.58 -22.34 -39.24
C PRO A 280 9.67 -23.13 -40.19
N ARG A 281 10.27 -23.64 -41.29
CA ARG A 281 9.65 -24.65 -42.17
C ARG A 281 9.55 -25.99 -41.44
N GLN A 282 8.35 -26.54 -41.31
CA GLN A 282 8.14 -27.91 -40.82
C GLN A 282 8.62 -28.93 -41.87
N ARG A 283 9.54 -29.82 -41.46
CA ARG A 283 9.76 -31.10 -42.15
C ARG A 283 9.05 -32.19 -41.35
N TYR A 284 8.15 -32.88 -42.03
CA TYR A 284 7.52 -34.12 -41.55
C TYR A 284 8.58 -35.22 -41.43
N ARG A 285 8.58 -35.91 -40.29
CA ARG A 285 9.04 -37.30 -40.19
C ARG A 285 8.05 -38.07 -39.34
#